data_AF-A0A5F8GFN7-F1
#
_entry.id   AF-A0A5F8GFN7-F1
#
_cell.length_a   1.000
_cell.length_b   1.000
_cell.length_c   1.000
_cell.angle_alpha   90.00
_cell.angle_beta   90.00
_cell.angle_gamma   90.00
#
_symmetry.space_group_name_H-M   'P 1'
#
loop_
_entity.id
_entity.type
_entity.pdbx_description
1 polymer ?
#
loop_
_entity_poly.entity_id
_entity_poly.type
_entity_poly.pdbx_seq_one_letter_code
_entity_poly.pdbx_strand_id
1 'polypeptide(L)' 'MEGERTSAMLSGFVFGSLAFQHLNSNADTEGFLLGEVKGEAKNSITDSQLNDVEVVYTIDIQRYIPCYQLFR' A
#
# COMPACT_ATOMS: atom_id res chain seq x y z
N MET A 1 3.89 -21.97 6.80
CA MET A 1 3.43 -20.78 7.55
C MET A 1 2.38 -20.15 6.68
N GLU A 2 1.10 -20.42 6.96
CA GLU A 2 -0.01 -20.38 5.98
C GLU A 2 -0.98 -19.22 6.25
N GLY A 3 -0.49 -18.12 6.84
CA GLY A 3 -1.31 -17.01 7.29
C GLY A 3 -0.67 -15.65 7.06
N GLU A 4 -0.06 -15.41 5.90
CA GLU A 4 0.46 -14.08 5.55
C GLU A 4 -0.57 -13.32 4.70
N ARG A 5 -1.05 -12.18 5.20
CA ARG A 5 -1.90 -11.26 4.44
C ARG A 5 -1.17 -9.96 4.18
N THR A 6 -1.30 -9.42 2.97
CA THR A 6 -0.80 -8.08 2.63
C THR A 6 -1.96 -7.12 2.45
N SER A 7 -1.87 -5.96 3.08
CA SER A 7 -2.81 -4.85 2.95
C SER A 7 -2.05 -3.59 2.54
N ALA A 8 -2.73 -2.64 1.90
CA ALA A 8 -2.16 -1.35 1.56
C ALA A 8 -3.10 -0.23 2.02
N MET A 9 -2.52 0.83 2.57
CA MET A 9 -3.20 2.04 2.99
C MET A 9 -2.68 3.23 2.18
N LEU A 10 -3.62 4.08 1.76
CA LEU A 10 -3.33 5.30 1.01
C LEU A 10 -4.22 6.42 1.56
N SER A 11 -3.63 7.56 1.90
CA SER A 11 -4.44 8.71 2.31
C SER A 11 -5.22 9.28 1.13
N GLY A 12 -6.44 9.80 1.40
CA GLY A 12 -7.26 10.44 0.37
C GLY A 12 -6.58 11.64 -0.29
N PHE A 13 -5.67 12.33 0.42
CA PHE A 13 -4.89 13.43 -0.13
C PHE A 13 -3.85 12.95 -1.16
N VAL A 14 -3.12 11.86 -0.87
CA VAL A 14 -2.15 11.29 -1.82
C VAL A 14 -2.90 10.77 -3.04
N PHE A 15 -4.00 10.05 -2.83
CA PHE A 15 -4.86 9.58 -3.93
C PHE A 15 -5.39 10.74 -4.79
N GLY A 16 -5.90 11.80 -4.17
CA GLY A 16 -6.38 12.99 -4.87
C GLY A 16 -5.26 13.71 -5.64
N SER A 17 -4.06 13.78 -5.09
CA SER A 17 -2.91 14.39 -5.76
C SER A 17 -2.42 13.59 -6.98
N LEU A 18 -2.48 12.25 -6.92
CA LEU A 18 -2.20 11.37 -8.06
C LEU A 18 -3.23 11.59 -9.18
N ALA A 19 -4.51 11.62 -8.83
CA ALA A 19 -5.59 11.88 -9.78
C ALA A 19 -5.47 13.27 -10.41
N PHE A 20 -5.17 14.30 -9.60
CA PHE A 20 -4.96 15.65 -10.10
C PHE A 20 -3.80 15.70 -11.09
N GLN A 21 -2.65 15.09 -10.78
CA GLN A 21 -1.53 15.09 -11.71
C GLN A 21 -1.87 14.34 -13.00
N HIS A 22 -2.51 13.17 -12.90
CA HIS A 22 -2.88 12.38 -14.06
C HIS A 22 -3.79 13.16 -15.01
N LEU A 23 -4.80 13.87 -14.48
CA LEU A 23 -5.73 14.69 -15.27
C LEU A 23 -5.08 15.92 -15.90
N ASN A 24 -3.94 16.39 -15.37
CA ASN A 24 -3.18 17.49 -15.96
C ASN A 24 -2.14 17.01 -16.99
N SER A 25 -1.98 15.70 -17.17
CA SER A 25 -1.14 15.14 -18.22
C SER A 25 -2.00 14.76 -19.44
N ASN A 26 -1.53 15.14 -20.62
CA ASN A 26 -2.18 14.78 -21.89
C ASN A 26 -1.72 13.39 -22.42
N ALA A 27 -1.02 12.62 -21.58
CA ALA A 27 -0.44 11.32 -21.89
C ALA A 27 -0.34 10.48 -20.61
N ASP A 28 0.00 9.20 -20.78
CA ASP A 28 0.31 8.31 -19.66
C ASP A 28 1.38 8.92 -18.74
N THR A 29 1.24 8.71 -17.43
CA THR A 29 2.15 9.23 -16.39
C THR A 29 2.60 8.11 -15.48
N GLU A 30 3.87 8.12 -15.08
CA GLU A 30 4.44 7.15 -14.14
C GLU A 30 5.14 7.83 -12.96
N GLY A 31 5.53 7.05 -11.95
CA GLY A 31 6.22 7.56 -10.78
C GLY A 31 6.45 6.49 -9.71
N PHE A 32 7.01 6.93 -8.58
CA PHE A 32 7.31 6.09 -7.43
C PHE A 32 6.35 6.36 -6.28
N LEU A 33 6.01 5.31 -5.53
CA LEU A 33 5.32 5.40 -4.25
C LEU A 33 6.33 5.21 -3.13
N LEU A 34 6.33 6.14 -2.17
CA LEU A 34 7.21 6.11 -1.01
C LEU A 34 6.37 5.96 0.26
N GLY A 35 6.82 5.08 1.13
CA GLY A 35 6.10 4.69 2.32
C GLY A 35 6.86 3.69 3.16
N GLU A 36 6.15 3.04 4.07
CA GLU A 36 6.72 2.03 4.97
C GLU A 36 5.90 0.74 4.92
N VAL A 37 6.52 -0.37 5.31
CA VAL A 37 5.85 -1.67 5.45
C VAL A 37 5.93 -2.10 6.90
N LYS A 38 4.79 -2.39 7.51
CA LYS A 38 4.66 -2.86 8.89
C LYS A 38 4.08 -4.27 8.90
N GLY A 39 4.80 -5.21 9.51
CA GLY A 39 4.29 -6.57 9.76
C GLY A 39 3.72 -6.65 11.18
N GLU A 40 2.42 -6.90 11.30
CA GLU A 40 1.74 -7.06 12.58
C GLU A 40 1.25 -8.50 12.74
N ALA A 41 1.66 -9.17 13.82
CA ALA A 41 1.15 -10.50 14.15
C ALA A 41 -0.21 -10.35 14.84
N LYS A 42 -1.25 -10.92 14.22
CA LYS A 42 -2.60 -11.00 14.73
C LYS A 42 -2.87 -12.40 15.24
N ASN A 43 -2.98 -12.54 16.56
CA ASN A 43 -3.45 -13.76 17.18
C ASN A 43 -4.97 -13.80 17.11
N SER A 44 -5.53 -14.69 16.30
CA SER A 44 -6.97 -14.93 16.30
C SER A 44 -7.30 -15.98 17.36
N ILE A 45 -7.92 -15.56 18.46
CA ILE A 45 -8.38 -16.51 19.49
C ILE A 45 -9.70 -17.11 19.01
N THR A 46 -9.66 -18.32 18.45
CA THR A 46 -10.85 -19.10 18.11
C THR A 46 -11.23 -20.04 19.26
N ASP A 47 -12.53 -20.26 19.49
CA ASP A 47 -13.08 -21.08 20.61
C ASP A 47 -12.73 -22.59 20.50
N SER A 48 -12.08 -22.99 19.40
CA SER A 48 -11.38 -24.26 19.23
C SER A 48 -9.88 -24.04 19.46
N GLN A 49 -9.25 -24.84 20.33
CA GLN A 49 -7.84 -24.74 20.75
C GLN A 49 -6.80 -24.90 19.61
N LEU A 50 -6.75 -23.96 18.68
CA LEU A 50 -5.76 -23.81 17.63
C LEU A 50 -5.37 -22.33 17.58
N ASN A 51 -4.20 -22.00 18.12
CA ASN A 51 -3.64 -20.67 18.01
C ASN A 51 -3.10 -20.49 16.58
N ASP A 52 -3.93 -20.02 15.65
CA ASP A 52 -3.47 -19.62 14.33
C ASP A 52 -2.93 -18.18 14.40
N VAL A 53 -1.64 -18.03 14.11
CA VAL A 53 -0.95 -16.74 14.13
C VAL A 53 -0.89 -16.22 12.70
N GLU A 54 -1.72 -15.23 12.41
CA GLU A 54 -1.75 -14.57 11.10
C GLU A 54 -0.82 -13.35 11.14
N VAL A 55 0.07 -13.19 10.16
CA VAL A 55 0.90 -11.99 10.02
C VAL A 55 0.32 -11.10 8.93
N VAL A 56 -0.04 -9.87 9.28
CA VAL A 56 -0.56 -8.87 8.35
C VAL A 56 0.54 -7.86 8.04
N TYR A 57 1.01 -7.86 6.79
CA TYR A 57 1.92 -6.85 6.27
C TYR A 57 1.13 -5.69 5.68
N THR A 58 1.13 -4.55 6.34
CA THR A 58 0.48 -3.33 5.88
C THR A 58 1.51 -2.40 5.24
N ILE A 59 1.28 -2.05 3.97
CA ILE A 59 2.04 -1.05 3.22
C ILE A 59 1.36 0.30 3.41
N ASP A 60 1.98 1.23 4.13
CA ASP A 60 1.48 2.59 4.31
C ASP A 60 2.13 3.53 3.29
N ILE A 61 1.36 3.96 2.29
CA ILE A 61 1.82 4.85 1.22
C ILE A 61 1.66 6.29 1.66
N GLN A 62 2.79 6.97 1.85
CA GLN A 62 2.82 8.30 2.45
C GLN A 62 2.98 9.41 1.40
N ARG A 63 3.70 9.15 0.30
CA ARG A 63 4.02 10.14 -0.74
C ARG A 63 4.19 9.49 -2.10
N TYR A 64 4.15 10.29 -3.16
CA TYR A 64 4.52 9.87 -4.51
C TYR A 64 5.52 10.84 -5.14
N ILE A 65 6.35 10.33 -6.04
CA ILE A 65 7.28 11.12 -6.87
C ILE A 65 6.92 10.89 -8.33
N PRO A 66 6.50 11.91 -9.08
CA PRO A 66 6.18 11.76 -10.48
C PRO A 66 7.42 11.79 -11.39
N CYS A 67 7.38 10.96 -12.42
CA CYS A 67 8.32 11.02 -13.55
C CYS A 67 7.66 11.79 -14.70
N TYR A 68 8.26 12.91 -15.11
CA TYR A 68 7.73 13.72 -16.22
C TYR A 68 8.07 13.18 -17.62
N GLN A 69 8.87 12.11 -17.70
CA GLN A 69 9.25 11.44 -18.94
C GLN A 69 9.08 9.94 -18.74
N LEU A 70 8.38 9.30 -19.68
CA LEU A 70 8.20 7.85 -19.68
C LEU A 70 9.50 7.14 -20.08
N PHE A 71 9.77 5.98 -19.46
CA PHE A 71 10.87 5.07 -19.80
C PHE A 71 12.27 5.65 -19.60
N ARG A 72 12.45 6.45 -18.54
CA ARG A 72 13.74 7.04 -18.17
C ARG A 72 14.51 6.21 -17.15
#